data_AF-A0A9C8ZJK1-F1
#
_entry.id   AF-A0A9C8ZJK1-F1
#
_cell.length_a   1.000
_cell.length_b   1.000
_cell.length_c   1.000
_cell.angle_alpha   90.00
_cell.angle_beta   90.00
_cell.angle_gamma   90.00
#
_symmetry.space_group_name_H-M   'P 1'
#
loop_
_entity.id
_entity.type
_entity.pdbx_description
1 polymer ?
#
loop_
_entity_poly.entity_id
_entity_poly.type
_entity_poly.pdbx_seq_one_letter_code
_entity_poly.pdbx_strand_id
1 'polypeptide(L)'
;ELGVAYFFEAEPIMEMAREHMGKPSYCAFCSRIKRGIMYRILRDEGYNVLALGQHLDDLAESFLMSAFHGGQLRTMKASYLNDAGDVRVIRPLVYVRERQTAAFAESAGLPVIPDSCPACFQMPTQRQHMKELLAAEEANNKLLFKSLLTTLKPLMEPDYYRSHDVRPGQADVGLREKISGMAET
;
A
#
# COMPACT_ATOMS: atom_id res chain seq x y z
N GLU A 1 -17.84 -22.10 3.20
CA GLU A 1 -16.89 -21.65 2.18
C GLU A 1 -17.58 -20.66 1.25
N LEU A 2 -16.91 -19.58 0.84
CA LEU A 2 -17.53 -18.49 0.07
C LEU A 2 -17.69 -18.78 -1.44
N GLY A 3 -17.32 -19.99 -1.90
CA GLY A 3 -17.39 -20.37 -3.32
C GLY A 3 -16.43 -19.58 -4.23
N VAL A 4 -15.44 -18.90 -3.65
CA VAL A 4 -14.46 -18.10 -4.39
C VAL A 4 -13.20 -18.93 -4.60
N ALA A 5 -12.77 -19.06 -5.86
CA ALA A 5 -11.48 -19.67 -6.18
C ALA A 5 -10.35 -18.84 -5.57
N TYR A 6 -9.40 -19.51 -4.90
CA TYR A 6 -8.26 -18.87 -4.29
C TYR A 6 -6.99 -19.65 -4.58
N PHE A 7 -5.87 -18.92 -4.63
CA PHE A 7 -4.53 -19.47 -4.69
C PHE A 7 -3.86 -19.25 -3.34
N PHE A 8 -3.16 -20.26 -2.83
CA PHE A 8 -2.46 -20.19 -1.56
C PHE A 8 -0.98 -20.49 -1.77
N GLU A 9 -0.12 -19.52 -1.45
CA GLU A 9 1.33 -19.63 -1.48
C GLU A 9 1.89 -19.33 -0.09
N ALA A 10 2.79 -20.18 0.42
CA ALA A 10 3.50 -19.95 1.66
C ALA A 10 4.98 -19.70 1.38
N GLU A 11 5.51 -18.58 1.88
CA GLU A 11 6.88 -18.12 1.63
C GLU A 11 7.55 -17.70 2.95
N PRO A 12 8.81 -18.06 3.22
CA PRO A 12 9.50 -17.78 4.49
C PRO A 12 10.03 -16.34 4.56
N ILE A 13 9.14 -15.34 4.44
CA ILE A 13 9.50 -13.91 4.35
C ILE A 13 10.27 -13.43 5.60
N MET A 14 9.99 -13.99 6.78
CA MET A 14 10.75 -13.69 8.02
C MET A 14 12.22 -14.12 7.94
N GLU A 15 12.50 -15.28 7.35
CA GLU A 15 13.87 -15.79 7.17
C GLU A 15 14.60 -14.98 6.11
N MET A 16 13.95 -14.76 4.97
CA MET A 16 14.48 -13.92 3.90
C MET A 16 14.87 -12.52 4.42
N ALA A 17 14.04 -11.94 5.29
CA ALA A 17 14.35 -10.67 5.93
C ALA A 17 15.58 -10.77 6.85
N ARG A 18 15.73 -11.82 7.68
CA ARG A 18 16.91 -11.94 8.56
C ARG A 18 18.22 -11.98 7.77
N GLU A 19 18.21 -12.60 6.60
CA GLU A 19 19.41 -12.78 5.77
C GLU A 19 19.70 -11.58 4.86
N HIS A 20 18.66 -10.94 4.32
CA HIS A 20 18.79 -9.94 3.26
C HIS A 20 18.40 -8.52 3.67
N MET A 21 17.87 -8.32 4.89
CA MET A 21 17.47 -7.00 5.36
C MET A 21 18.72 -6.24 5.84
N GLY A 22 19.05 -5.16 5.12
CA GLY A 22 19.93 -4.12 5.62
C GLY A 22 19.20 -3.20 6.63
N LYS A 23 19.26 -1.88 6.42
CA LYS A 23 18.61 -0.88 7.30
C LYS A 23 17.11 -0.53 7.05
N PRO A 24 16.33 -1.09 6.09
CA PRO A 24 14.92 -0.70 5.99
C PRO A 24 14.07 -1.37 7.08
N SER A 25 12.90 -0.80 7.38
CA SER A 25 11.95 -1.41 8.30
C SER A 25 11.46 -2.77 7.77
N TYR A 26 11.25 -3.73 8.67
CA TYR A 26 10.76 -5.06 8.34
C TYR A 26 9.48 -5.02 7.50
N CYS A 27 8.53 -4.14 7.84
CA CYS A 27 7.29 -3.92 7.10
C CYS A 27 7.55 -3.45 5.66
N ALA A 28 8.54 -2.58 5.44
CA ALA A 28 8.89 -2.10 4.11
C ALA A 28 9.58 -3.18 3.27
N PHE A 29 10.37 -4.07 3.88
CA PHE A 29 10.91 -5.25 3.19
C PHE A 29 9.80 -6.23 2.80
N CYS A 30 8.98 -6.61 3.79
CA CYS A 30 7.89 -7.57 3.63
C CYS A 30 6.88 -7.13 2.54
N SER A 31 6.48 -5.86 2.52
CA SER A 31 5.57 -5.33 1.49
C SER A 31 6.14 -5.38 0.07
N ARG A 32 7.46 -5.24 -0.11
CA ARG A 32 8.13 -5.38 -1.41
C ARG A 32 8.17 -6.84 -1.87
N ILE A 33 8.55 -7.74 -0.97
CA ILE A 33 8.62 -9.18 -1.26
C ILE A 33 7.24 -9.74 -1.62
N LYS A 34 6.20 -9.44 -0.81
CA LYS A 34 4.82 -9.84 -1.14
C LYS A 34 4.39 -9.36 -2.53
N ARG A 35 4.79 -8.15 -2.92
CA ARG A 35 4.45 -7.60 -4.23
C ARG A 35 5.15 -8.32 -5.38
N GLY A 36 6.43 -8.67 -5.21
CA GLY A 36 7.16 -9.50 -6.17
C GLY A 36 6.53 -10.88 -6.34
N ILE A 37 6.18 -11.55 -5.24
CA ILE A 37 5.48 -12.83 -5.24
C ILE A 37 4.13 -12.74 -5.97
N MET A 38 3.31 -11.73 -5.64
CA MET A 38 2.03 -11.53 -6.32
C MET A 38 2.22 -11.33 -7.83
N TYR A 39 3.19 -10.52 -8.26
CA TYR A 39 3.43 -10.32 -9.69
C TYR A 39 3.89 -11.60 -10.40
N ARG A 40 4.72 -12.43 -9.75
CA ARG A 40 5.09 -13.75 -10.27
C ARG A 40 3.86 -14.64 -10.47
N ILE A 41 3.06 -14.80 -9.41
CA ILE A 41 1.84 -15.63 -9.46
C ILE A 41 0.88 -15.14 -10.56
N LEU A 42 0.69 -13.82 -10.68
CA LEU A 42 -0.15 -13.27 -11.75
C LEU A 42 0.36 -13.68 -13.14
N ARG A 43 1.67 -13.67 -13.38
CA ARG A 43 2.25 -14.07 -14.67
C ARG A 43 2.09 -15.57 -14.92
N ASP A 44 2.38 -16.39 -13.92
CA ASP A 44 2.32 -17.84 -14.02
C ASP A 44 0.89 -18.30 -14.33
N GLU A 45 -0.11 -17.61 -13.77
CA GLU A 45 -1.54 -17.88 -13.97
C GLU A 45 -2.16 -17.10 -15.14
N GLY A 46 -1.38 -16.29 -15.86
CA GLY A 46 -1.86 -15.53 -17.03
C GLY A 46 -2.77 -14.32 -16.72
N TYR A 47 -2.74 -13.80 -15.48
CA TYR A 47 -3.43 -12.57 -15.08
C TYR A 47 -2.58 -11.31 -15.32
N ASN A 48 -3.23 -10.21 -15.71
CA ASN A 48 -2.57 -8.93 -15.98
C ASN A 48 -3.08 -7.76 -15.09
N VAL A 49 -3.98 -8.02 -14.13
CA VAL A 49 -4.51 -7.01 -13.21
C VAL A 49 -4.41 -7.50 -11.77
N LEU A 50 -3.75 -6.72 -10.91
CA LEU A 50 -3.72 -6.94 -9.46
C LEU A 50 -4.65 -5.94 -8.77
N ALA A 51 -5.77 -6.42 -8.22
CA ALA A 51 -6.67 -5.63 -7.39
C ALA A 51 -6.28 -5.72 -5.92
N LEU A 52 -6.01 -4.57 -5.29
CA LEU A 52 -5.68 -4.47 -3.87
C LEU A 52 -6.83 -3.81 -3.11
N GLY A 53 -7.28 -4.43 -2.02
CA GLY A 53 -8.40 -3.97 -1.19
C GLY A 53 -8.09 -2.76 -0.30
N GLN A 54 -7.17 -1.88 -0.72
CA GLN A 54 -6.78 -0.70 0.04
C GLN A 54 -7.85 0.39 -0.06
N HIS A 55 -8.21 0.97 1.07
CA HIS A 55 -9.30 1.94 1.22
C HIS A 55 -8.80 3.35 1.53
N LEU A 56 -9.70 4.33 1.61
CA LEU A 56 -9.36 5.75 1.80
C LEU A 56 -8.52 5.99 3.07
N ASP A 57 -8.83 5.27 4.15
CA ASP A 57 -8.06 5.36 5.41
C ASP A 57 -6.60 4.92 5.21
N ASP A 58 -6.33 3.87 4.42
CA ASP A 58 -4.94 3.45 4.11
C ASP A 58 -4.18 4.54 3.35
N LEU A 59 -4.88 5.25 2.45
CA LEU A 59 -4.30 6.35 1.67
C LEU A 59 -4.02 7.57 2.54
N ALA A 60 -4.90 7.88 3.49
CA ALA A 60 -4.69 8.94 4.47
C ALA A 60 -3.51 8.63 5.38
N GLU A 61 -3.43 7.41 5.93
CA GLU A 61 -2.27 6.95 6.72
C GLU A 61 -0.98 7.05 5.92
N SER A 62 -0.97 6.56 4.67
CA SER A 62 0.22 6.59 3.81
C SER A 62 0.64 8.01 3.44
N PHE A 63 -0.32 8.93 3.32
CA PHE A 63 -0.07 10.34 3.13
C PHE A 63 0.60 10.96 4.37
N LEU A 64 0.04 10.75 5.56
CA LEU A 64 0.61 11.29 6.80
C LEU A 64 2.01 10.74 7.06
N MET A 65 2.22 9.44 6.84
CA MET A 65 3.55 8.84 6.93
C MET A 65 4.55 9.52 5.96
N SER A 66 4.14 9.77 4.72
CA SER A 66 4.97 10.42 3.71
C SER A 66 5.26 11.88 4.05
N ALA A 67 4.26 12.61 4.56
CA ALA A 67 4.39 14.01 4.94
C ALA A 67 5.26 14.17 6.20
N PHE A 68 5.00 13.38 7.25
CA PHE A 68 5.62 13.55 8.57
C PHE A 68 7.05 12.99 8.64
N HIS A 69 7.31 11.88 7.95
CA HIS A 69 8.61 11.21 8.03
C HIS A 69 9.39 11.24 6.72
N GLY A 70 8.72 11.40 5.59
CA GLY A 70 9.35 11.49 4.28
C GLY A 70 9.56 12.93 3.78
N GLY A 71 8.82 13.91 4.32
CA GLY A 71 8.78 15.26 3.77
C GLY A 71 8.21 15.32 2.34
N GLN A 72 7.31 14.39 1.98
CA GLN A 72 6.80 14.24 0.62
C GLN A 72 5.28 14.43 0.55
N LEU A 73 4.82 15.18 -0.46
CA LEU A 73 3.42 15.28 -0.84
C LEU A 73 3.02 14.05 -1.67
N ARG A 74 2.87 12.89 -1.03
CA ARG A 74 2.64 11.61 -1.74
C ARG A 74 1.70 10.66 -0.97
N THR A 75 0.91 9.90 -1.71
CA THR A 75 0.18 8.73 -1.20
C THR A 75 0.17 7.60 -2.26
N MET A 76 -0.59 6.54 -2.03
CA MET A 76 -0.80 5.47 -3.00
C MET A 76 -1.66 5.95 -4.18
N LYS A 77 -1.27 5.58 -5.40
CA LYS A 77 -2.05 5.83 -6.62
C LYS A 77 -3.30 4.94 -6.67
N ALA A 78 -4.39 5.42 -7.26
CA ALA A 78 -5.59 4.59 -7.46
C ALA A 78 -5.32 3.46 -8.47
N SER A 79 -4.51 3.72 -9.48
CA SER A 79 -4.00 2.71 -10.39
C SER A 79 -2.61 3.07 -10.92
N TYR A 80 -1.84 2.06 -11.33
CA TYR A 80 -0.60 2.24 -12.08
C TYR A 80 -0.23 0.96 -12.83
N LEU A 81 0.57 1.10 -13.88
CA LEU A 81 1.25 -0.03 -14.52
C LEU A 81 2.59 -0.26 -13.81
N ASN A 82 2.90 -1.51 -13.47
CA ASN A 82 4.19 -1.84 -12.85
C ASN A 82 5.37 -1.51 -13.79
N ASP A 83 6.59 -1.53 -13.24
CA ASP A 83 7.78 -1.12 -13.98
C ASP A 83 8.09 -2.04 -15.18
N ALA A 84 7.70 -3.31 -15.11
CA ALA A 84 7.85 -4.27 -16.21
C ALA A 84 6.81 -4.09 -17.34
N GLY A 85 5.78 -3.26 -17.14
CA GLY A 85 4.79 -2.94 -18.16
C GLY A 85 3.70 -4.00 -18.38
N ASP A 86 3.64 -5.04 -17.56
CA ASP A 86 2.81 -6.23 -17.78
C ASP A 86 1.66 -6.41 -16.78
N VAL A 87 1.77 -5.83 -15.58
CA VAL A 87 0.75 -5.95 -14.53
C VAL A 87 0.20 -4.57 -14.17
N ARG A 88 -1.10 -4.38 -14.38
CA ARG A 88 -1.83 -3.19 -13.92
C ARG A 88 -2.29 -3.38 -12.48
N VAL A 89 -1.83 -2.53 -11.57
CA VAL A 89 -2.29 -2.50 -10.18
C VAL A 89 -3.46 -1.53 -10.04
N ILE A 90 -4.55 -1.98 -9.42
CA ILE A 90 -5.74 -1.15 -9.15
C ILE A 90 -6.15 -1.23 -7.68
N ARG A 91 -6.78 -0.17 -7.18
CA ARG A 91 -7.35 -0.10 -5.83
C ARG A 91 -8.81 0.36 -5.90
N PRO A 92 -9.77 -0.56 -6.08
CA PRO A 92 -11.17 -0.21 -6.28
C PRO A 92 -11.80 0.53 -5.09
N LEU A 93 -11.23 0.36 -3.88
CA LEU A 93 -11.80 0.86 -2.64
C LEU A 93 -11.21 2.21 -2.19
N VAL A 94 -10.42 2.92 -3.02
CA VAL A 94 -9.76 4.19 -2.64
C VAL A 94 -10.71 5.30 -2.16
N TYR A 95 -12.01 5.20 -2.44
CA TYR A 95 -13.04 6.14 -2.01
C TYR A 95 -13.88 5.65 -0.84
N VAL A 96 -13.70 4.39 -0.43
CA VAL A 96 -14.45 3.73 0.63
C VAL A 96 -13.73 3.93 1.96
N ARG A 97 -14.47 4.12 3.05
CA ARG A 97 -13.92 4.18 4.41
C ARG A 97 -13.82 2.80 5.04
N GLU A 98 -12.85 2.60 5.93
CA GLU A 98 -12.69 1.35 6.69
C GLU A 98 -13.97 0.96 7.46
N ARG A 99 -14.65 1.95 8.07
CA ARG A 99 -15.93 1.70 8.76
C ARG A 99 -17.03 1.16 7.83
N GLN A 100 -16.98 1.49 6.54
CA GLN A 100 -17.95 0.99 5.56
C GLN A 100 -17.63 -0.44 5.14
N THR A 101 -16.35 -0.78 4.96
CA THR A 101 -15.93 -2.16 4.67
C THR A 101 -16.22 -3.07 5.87
N ALA A 102 -16.02 -2.59 7.10
CA ALA A 102 -16.36 -3.33 8.32
C ALA A 102 -17.88 -3.59 8.44
N ALA A 103 -18.70 -2.54 8.27
CA ALA A 103 -20.16 -2.69 8.31
C ALA A 103 -20.69 -3.62 7.19
N PHE A 104 -20.06 -3.57 6.00
CA PHE A 104 -20.39 -4.49 4.92
C PHE A 104 -20.04 -5.94 5.29
N ALA A 105 -18.85 -6.19 5.82
CA ALA A 105 -18.44 -7.53 6.24
C ALA A 105 -19.39 -8.13 7.29
N GLU A 106 -19.80 -7.34 8.28
CA GLU A 106 -20.77 -7.75 9.30
C GLU A 106 -22.14 -8.08 8.69
N SER A 107 -22.72 -7.14 7.92
CA SER A 107 -24.06 -7.31 7.34
C SER A 107 -24.14 -8.44 6.31
N ALA A 108 -23.04 -8.72 5.60
CA ALA A 108 -22.94 -9.81 4.64
C ALA A 108 -22.52 -11.15 5.27
N GLY A 109 -22.25 -11.19 6.59
CA GLY A 109 -21.80 -12.40 7.28
C GLY A 109 -20.45 -12.92 6.78
N LEU A 110 -19.56 -12.02 6.34
CA LEU A 110 -18.25 -12.38 5.83
C LEU A 110 -17.27 -12.69 6.97
N PRO A 111 -16.43 -13.73 6.85
CA PRO A 111 -15.40 -14.01 7.84
C PRO A 111 -14.33 -12.90 7.82
N VAL A 112 -13.94 -12.42 9.00
CA VAL A 112 -12.84 -11.47 9.17
C VAL A 112 -11.62 -12.23 9.69
N ILE A 113 -10.53 -12.20 8.92
CA ILE A 113 -9.25 -12.81 9.30
C ILE A 113 -8.46 -11.77 10.10
N PRO A 114 -8.11 -12.01 11.37
CA PRO A 114 -7.27 -11.10 12.13
C PRO A 114 -5.86 -11.05 11.54
N ASP A 115 -5.21 -9.88 11.61
CA ASP A 115 -3.80 -9.77 11.21
C ASP A 115 -2.97 -10.73 12.07
N SER A 116 -2.15 -11.55 11.41
CA SER A 116 -1.34 -12.60 12.01
C SER A 116 0.15 -12.35 11.85
N CYS A 117 0.56 -11.15 11.43
CA CYS A 117 1.97 -10.84 11.15
C CYS A 117 2.83 -10.84 12.43
N PRO A 118 3.77 -11.81 12.60
CA PRO A 118 4.61 -11.92 13.80
C PRO A 118 5.43 -10.66 14.09
N ALA A 119 5.85 -9.97 13.03
CA ALA A 119 6.64 -8.74 13.13
C ALA A 119 5.81 -7.49 13.46
N CYS A 120 4.50 -7.49 13.21
CA CYS A 120 3.61 -6.40 13.59
C CYS A 120 3.24 -6.43 15.09
N PHE A 121 3.36 -7.60 15.74
CA PHE A 121 2.99 -7.76 17.15
C PHE A 121 4.04 -7.26 18.16
N GLN A 122 5.28 -6.98 17.73
CA GLN A 122 6.36 -6.67 18.67
C GLN A 122 6.47 -5.19 19.06
N MET A 123 5.84 -4.25 18.35
CA MET A 123 5.83 -2.80 18.65
C MET A 123 4.66 -2.12 17.91
N PRO A 124 4.07 -1.01 18.42
CA PRO A 124 3.16 -0.20 17.63
C PRO A 124 3.87 0.31 16.38
N THR A 125 3.34 -0.02 15.20
CA THR A 125 3.91 0.44 13.94
C THR A 125 3.63 1.93 13.74
N GLN A 126 4.46 2.63 12.97
CA GLN A 126 4.17 4.03 12.57
C GLN A 126 2.80 4.15 11.90
N ARG A 127 2.37 3.10 11.18
CA ARG A 127 1.03 3.04 10.58
C ARG A 127 -0.07 3.02 11.64
N GLN A 128 0.08 2.21 12.69
CA GLN A 128 -0.86 2.18 13.80
C GLN A 128 -0.97 3.55 14.49
N HIS A 129 0.16 4.24 14.69
CA HIS A 129 0.15 5.59 15.24
C HIS A 129 -0.60 6.59 14.35
N MET A 130 -0.40 6.55 13.03
CA MET A 130 -1.16 7.40 12.10
C MET A 130 -2.66 7.10 12.10
N LYS A 131 -3.04 5.82 12.23
CA LYS A 131 -4.44 5.40 12.33
C LYS A 131 -5.12 5.99 13.57
N GLU A 132 -4.46 5.88 14.72
CA GLU A 132 -4.95 6.45 15.98
C GLU A 132 -5.07 7.99 15.91
N LEU A 133 -4.08 8.65 15.31
CA LEU A 133 -4.10 10.09 15.09
C LEU A 133 -5.29 10.53 14.23
N LEU A 134 -5.53 9.84 13.10
CA LEU A 134 -6.67 10.12 12.22
C LEU A 134 -8.00 9.89 12.92
N ALA A 135 -8.12 8.82 13.71
CA ALA A 135 -9.33 8.52 14.47
C ALA A 135 -9.61 9.58 15.55
N ALA A 136 -8.58 10.02 16.27
CA ALA A 136 -8.69 11.09 17.26
C ALA A 136 -9.09 12.42 16.60
N GLU A 137 -8.52 12.75 15.45
CA GLU A 137 -8.86 13.98 14.73
C GLU A 137 -10.28 13.91 14.14
N GLU A 138 -10.71 12.77 13.61
CA GLU A 138 -12.10 12.59 13.12
C GLU A 138 -13.13 12.67 14.25
N ALA A 139 -12.74 12.37 15.50
CA ALA A 139 -13.60 12.58 16.66
C ALA A 139 -13.99 14.07 16.80
N ASN A 140 -13.03 14.97 16.56
CA ASN A 140 -13.20 16.43 16.67
C ASN A 140 -13.69 17.08 15.37
N ASN A 141 -13.27 16.56 14.22
CA ASN A 141 -13.57 17.09 12.89
C ASN A 141 -14.25 16.03 12.01
N LYS A 142 -15.59 16.04 12.00
CA LYS A 142 -16.38 15.09 11.19
C LYS A 142 -16.21 15.25 9.68
N LEU A 143 -15.63 16.37 9.22
CA LEU A 143 -15.34 16.61 7.81
C LEU A 143 -13.93 16.16 7.41
N LEU A 144 -13.10 15.68 8.35
CA LEU A 144 -11.70 15.34 8.12
C LEU A 144 -11.51 14.49 6.86
N PHE A 145 -12.20 13.35 6.76
CA PHE A 145 -12.02 12.43 5.64
C PHE A 145 -12.61 12.94 4.32
N LYS A 146 -13.61 13.83 4.37
CA LYS A 146 -14.11 14.52 3.16
C LYS A 146 -13.05 15.49 2.63
N SER A 147 -12.41 16.22 3.54
CA SER A 147 -11.31 17.13 3.21
C SER A 147 -10.10 16.34 2.70
N LEU A 148 -9.69 15.27 3.40
CA LEU A 148 -8.60 14.40 2.98
C LEU A 148 -8.87 13.79 1.60
N LEU A 149 -10.07 13.25 1.34
CA LEU A 149 -10.41 12.74 0.02
C LEU A 149 -10.19 13.80 -1.08
N THR A 150 -10.66 15.02 -0.85
CA THR A 150 -10.50 16.12 -1.81
C THR A 150 -9.02 16.45 -2.03
N THR A 151 -8.24 16.53 -0.95
CA THR A 151 -6.79 16.79 -0.97
C THR A 151 -6.00 15.68 -1.65
N LEU A 152 -6.37 14.43 -1.42
CA LEU A 152 -5.65 13.26 -1.93
C LEU A 152 -6.01 12.91 -3.37
N LYS A 153 -7.20 13.30 -3.86
CA LYS A 153 -7.68 12.93 -5.20
C LYS A 153 -6.66 13.22 -6.32
N PRO A 154 -6.00 14.39 -6.39
CA PRO A 154 -4.97 14.63 -7.40
C PRO A 154 -3.77 13.68 -7.24
N LEU A 155 -3.39 13.35 -6.01
CA LEU A 155 -2.27 12.45 -5.69
C LEU A 155 -2.55 10.99 -6.07
N MET A 156 -3.81 10.63 -6.29
CA MET A 156 -4.21 9.28 -6.72
C MET A 156 -3.96 9.04 -8.21
N GLU A 157 -3.81 10.11 -9.00
CA GLU A 157 -3.63 10.02 -10.45
C GLU A 157 -2.24 9.49 -10.83
N PRO A 158 -2.13 8.62 -11.86
CA PRO A 158 -0.86 7.99 -12.23
C PRO A 158 0.27 8.98 -12.53
N ASP A 159 -0.04 10.14 -13.12
CA ASP A 159 0.96 11.07 -13.64
C ASP A 159 1.08 12.39 -12.85
N TYR A 160 0.42 12.50 -11.70
CA TYR A 160 0.45 13.72 -10.89
C TYR A 160 1.89 14.15 -10.53
N TYR A 161 2.72 13.21 -10.07
CA TYR A 161 4.09 13.49 -9.65
C TYR A 161 5.05 13.81 -10.81
N ARG A 162 4.77 13.28 -12.01
CA ARG A 162 5.58 13.56 -13.21
C ARG A 162 5.32 14.96 -13.77
N SER A 163 4.09 15.45 -13.59
CA SER A 163 3.63 16.71 -14.17
C SER A 163 3.87 17.94 -13.30
N HIS A 164 4.18 17.79 -12.00
CA HIS A 164 4.15 18.90 -11.03
C HIS A 164 5.47 19.18 -10.29
N ASP A 165 6.63 18.72 -10.79
CA ASP A 165 7.97 18.90 -10.16
C ASP A 165 7.96 18.65 -8.63
N VAL A 166 7.16 17.68 -8.19
CA VAL A 166 7.13 17.24 -6.81
C VAL A 166 8.40 16.46 -6.59
N ARG A 167 9.38 17.07 -5.90
CA ARG A 167 10.71 16.48 -5.69
C ARG A 167 10.58 15.00 -5.28
N PRO A 168 11.12 14.06 -6.07
CA PRO A 168 11.17 12.67 -5.65
C PRO A 168 11.94 12.60 -4.33
N GLY A 169 11.42 11.84 -3.38
CA GLY A 169 12.15 11.56 -2.14
C GLY A 169 13.39 10.75 -2.48
N GLN A 170 14.39 10.77 -1.59
CA GLN A 170 15.68 10.09 -1.80
C GLN A 170 15.57 8.62 -2.26
N ALA A 171 14.47 7.92 -1.92
CA ALA A 171 14.18 6.56 -2.37
C ALA A 171 13.86 6.40 -3.87
N ASP A 172 13.31 7.43 -4.53
CA ASP A 172 12.99 7.41 -5.97
C ASP A 172 14.23 7.74 -6.83
N VAL A 173 15.17 8.53 -6.30
CA VAL A 173 16.46 8.85 -6.96
C VAL A 173 17.32 7.60 -7.10
N GLY A 174 17.44 6.83 -6.01
CA GLY A 174 18.19 5.56 -6.03
C GLY A 174 17.58 4.47 -6.90
N LEU A 175 16.27 4.55 -7.20
CA LEU A 175 15.62 3.63 -8.14
C LEU A 175 15.95 4.01 -9.59
N ARG A 176 15.96 5.30 -9.93
CA ARG A 176 16.35 5.80 -11.27
C ARG A 176 17.82 5.53 -11.58
N GLU A 177 18.73 5.73 -10.63
CA GLU A 177 20.16 5.45 -10.81
C GLU A 177 20.43 3.95 -10.98
N LYS A 178 19.72 3.09 -10.24
CA LYS A 178 19.86 1.62 -10.39
C LYS A 178 19.25 1.08 -11.68
N ILE A 179 18.13 1.64 -12.15
CA ILE A 179 17.50 1.23 -13.42
C ILE A 179 18.35 1.66 -14.62
N SER A 180 18.95 2.85 -14.57
CA SER A 180 19.90 3.27 -15.62
C SER A 180 21.14 2.39 -15.67
N GLY A 181 21.61 1.88 -14.52
CA GLY A 181 22.79 1.01 -14.45
C GLY A 181 22.54 -0.47 -14.79
N MET A 182 21.29 -0.94 -14.76
CA MET A 182 20.94 -2.34 -15.11
C MET A 182 20.48 -2.50 -16.57
N ALA A 183 20.29 -1.42 -17.31
CA ALA A 183 19.99 -1.45 -18.74
C ALA A 183 21.25 -1.47 -19.64
N GLU A 184 22.44 -1.37 -19.06
CA GLU A 184 23.74 -1.34 -19.76
C GLU A 184 24.65 -2.55 -19.45
N THR A 185 24.12 -3.61 -18.81
CA THR A 185 24.79 -4.91 -18.59
C THR A 185 23.81 -6.05 -18.77
#